data_AF-A0A955KXZ0-F1
#
_entry.id   AF-A0A955KXZ0-F1
#
_cell.length_a   1.000
_cell.length_b   1.000
_cell.length_c   1.000
_cell.angle_alpha   90.00
_cell.angle_beta   90.00
_cell.angle_gamma   90.00
#
_symmetry.space_group_name_H-M   'P 1'
#
loop_
_entity.id
_entity.type
_entity.pdbx_description
1 polymer ?
#
loop_
_entity_poly.entity_id
_entity_poly.type
_entity_poly.pdbx_seq_one_letter_code
_entity_poly.pdbx_strand_id
1 'polypeptide(L)' 'IIFTLGCNLRCGFCHNPEFVLPSEVEKKMGDLIPEENFFAFLEERKGFLDGVVICGGEPTLHKDLPEFVKKIKDL' A
#
# COMPACT_ATOMS: atom_id res chain seq x y z
N ILE A 1 1.71 7.58 -4.23
CA ILE A 1 1.67 6.99 -2.86
C ILE A 1 0.74 5.79 -2.95
N ILE A 2 1.14 4.63 -2.41
CA ILE A 2 0.30 3.44 -2.27
C ILE A 2 0.04 3.19 -0.78
N PHE A 3 -1.20 2.87 -0.43
CA PHE A 3 -1.61 2.52 0.93
C PHE A 3 -1.81 1.01 1.05
N THR A 4 -1.19 0.36 2.04
CA THR A 4 -1.48 -1.04 2.41
C THR A 4 -2.59 -1.10 3.46
N LEU A 5 -3.27 -2.23 3.59
CA LEU A 5 -4.34 -2.41 4.56
C LEU A 5 -3.84 -3.16 5.79
N GLY A 6 -4.17 -2.64 6.96
CA GLY A 6 -3.82 -3.23 8.25
C GLY A 6 -2.73 -2.44 8.99
N CYS A 7 -2.91 -2.30 10.30
CA CYS A 7 -1.94 -1.70 11.21
C CYS A 7 -2.00 -2.42 12.56
N ASN A 8 -0.85 -2.67 13.17
CA ASN A 8 -0.73 -3.27 14.51
C ASN A 8 -0.81 -2.21 15.63
N LEU A 9 -0.94 -0.94 15.27
CA LEU A 9 -1.14 0.17 16.19
C LEU A 9 -2.59 0.67 16.14
N ARG A 10 -3.03 1.30 17.24
CA ARG A 10 -4.36 1.93 17.38
C ARG A 10 -4.18 3.36 17.90
N CYS A 11 -3.37 4.14 17.19
CA CYS A 11 -3.02 5.50 17.59
C CYS A 11 -4.29 6.38 17.60
N GLY A 12 -4.56 7.07 18.72
CA GLY A 12 -5.73 7.95 18.86
C GLY A 12 -5.71 9.20 17.95
N PHE A 13 -4.57 9.45 17.30
CA PHE A 13 -4.35 10.54 16.35
C PHE A 13 -4.19 10.04 14.90
N CYS A 14 -4.54 8.79 14.61
CA CYS A 14 -4.41 8.25 13.25
C CYS A 14 -5.34 8.99 12.28
N HIS A 15 -4.77 9.52 11.20
CA HIS A 15 -5.54 10.19 10.14
C HIS A 15 -6.23 9.21 9.17
N ASN A 16 -5.81 7.94 9.15
CA ASN A 16 -6.34 6.90 8.27
C ASN A 16 -6.89 5.70 9.07
N PRO A 17 -7.90 5.91 9.95
CA PRO A 17 -8.46 4.84 10.79
C PRO A 17 -9.08 3.69 10.00
N GLU A 18 -9.42 3.92 8.72
CA GLU A 18 -9.97 2.91 7.81
C GLU A 18 -8.99 1.77 7.47
N PHE A 19 -7.68 2.00 7.63
CA PHE A 19 -6.65 0.96 7.45
C PHE A 19 -6.31 0.24 8.75
N VAL A 20 -7.00 0.59 9.84
CA VAL A 20 -6.63 0.24 11.19
C VAL A 20 -7.75 -0.59 11.83
N LEU A 21 -8.96 -0.04 11.93
CA LEU A 21 -10.08 -0.68 12.62
C LEU A 21 -10.55 -1.93 11.85
N PRO A 22 -10.67 -3.13 12.48
CA PRO A 22 -11.00 -4.37 11.76
C PRO A 22 -12.29 -4.26 10.92
N SER A 23 -13.33 -3.64 11.48
CA SER A 23 -14.61 -3.42 10.77
C SER A 23 -14.49 -2.51 9.56
N GLU A 24 -13.51 -1.60 9.53
CA GLU A 24 -13.27 -0.71 8.40
C GLU A 24 -12.35 -1.34 7.37
N VAL A 25 -11.32 -2.07 7.82
CA VAL A 25 -10.43 -2.84 6.95
C VAL A 25 -11.22 -3.86 6.13
N GLU A 26 -12.17 -4.57 6.74
CA GLU A 26 -13.05 -5.51 6.02
C GLU A 26 -13.84 -4.83 4.91
N LYS A 27 -14.34 -3.61 5.13
CA LYS A 27 -15.04 -2.82 4.10
C LYS A 27 -14.10 -2.38 2.98
N LYS A 28 -12.81 -2.19 3.27
CA LYS A 28 -11.77 -1.79 2.32
C LYS A 28 -11.20 -2.93 1.48
N MET A 29 -11.50 -4.19 1.81
CA MET A 29 -11.06 -5.34 1.02
C MET A 29 -11.51 -5.27 -0.44
N GLY A 30 -12.70 -4.70 -0.71
CA GLY A 30 -13.21 -4.51 -2.07
C GLY A 30 -12.49 -3.42 -2.88
N ASP A 31 -11.73 -2.55 -2.21
CA ASP A 31 -10.98 -1.46 -2.83
C ASP A 31 -9.52 -1.87 -3.18
N LEU A 32 -9.14 -3.14 -2.92
CA LEU A 32 -7.80 -3.63 -3.21
C LEU A 32 -7.52 -3.59 -4.72
N ILE A 33 -6.33 -3.09 -5.04
CA ILE A 33 -5.86 -2.98 -6.43
C ILE A 33 -5.08 -4.26 -6.77
N PRO A 34 -5.41 -4.96 -7.88
CA PRO A 34 -4.59 -6.06 -8.37
C PRO A 34 -3.15 -5.63 -8.63
N GLU A 35 -2.18 -6.48 -8.26
CA GLU A 35 -0.75 -6.19 -8.40
C GLU A 35 -0.40 -5.82 -9.86
N GLU A 36 -0.91 -6.56 -10.83
CA GLU A 36 -0.73 -6.30 -12.27
C GLU A 36 -1.17 -4.88 -12.69
N ASN A 37 -2.29 -4.39 -12.14
CA ASN A 37 -2.80 -3.05 -12.46
C ASN A 37 -1.91 -1.96 -11.85
N PHE A 38 -1.36 -2.21 -10.65
CA PHE A 38 -0.41 -1.30 -10.03
C PHE A 38 0.89 -1.19 -10.84
N PHE A 39 1.45 -2.30 -11.28
CA PHE A 39 2.67 -2.30 -12.09
C PHE A 39 2.45 -1.70 -13.48
N ALA A 40 1.32 -1.99 -14.14
CA ALA A 40 0.95 -1.34 -15.39
C ALA A 40 0.86 0.20 -15.25
N PHE A 41 0.27 0.69 -14.14
CA PHE A 41 0.19 2.12 -13.85
C PHE A 41 1.57 2.78 -13.71
N LEU A 42 2.53 2.09 -13.07
CA LEU A 42 3.89 2.60 -12.90
C LEU A 42 4.66 2.62 -14.23
N GLU A 43 4.55 1.56 -15.03
CA GLU A 43 5.16 1.46 -16.37
C GLU A 43 4.73 2.61 -17.28
N GLU A 44 3.41 2.91 -17.32
CA GLU A 44 2.86 4.03 -18.09
C GLU A 44 3.42 5.40 -17.70
N ARG A 45 3.98 5.52 -16.49
CA ARG A 45 4.43 6.80 -15.89
C ARG A 45 5.93 6.85 -15.65
N LYS A 46 6.69 5.92 -16.24
CA LYS A 46 8.15 5.98 -16.23
C LYS A 46 8.64 7.30 -16.85
N GLY A 47 9.54 7.98 -16.14
CA GLY A 47 10.05 9.30 -16.51
C GLY A 47 9.17 10.48 -16.07
N PHE A 48 7.96 10.25 -15.56
CA PHE A 48 7.12 11.27 -14.95
C PHE A 48 7.11 11.20 -13.41
N LEU A 49 7.18 10.00 -12.85
CA LEU A 49 7.25 9.79 -11.40
C LEU A 49 8.71 9.62 -10.95
N ASP A 50 9.11 10.36 -9.91
CA ASP A 50 10.44 10.25 -9.31
C ASP A 50 10.57 9.07 -8.33
N GLY A 51 9.44 8.54 -7.85
CA GLY A 51 9.46 7.43 -6.92
C GLY A 51 8.08 7.00 -6.39
N VAL A 52 8.12 5.93 -5.61
CA VAL A 52 6.93 5.33 -4.98
C VAL A 52 7.07 5.44 -3.46
N VAL A 53 6.02 5.96 -2.82
CA VAL A 53 5.88 5.95 -1.35
C VAL A 53 4.91 4.84 -0.98
N ILE A 54 5.40 3.84 -0.25
CA ILE A 54 4.58 2.77 0.35
C ILE A 54 4.23 3.20 1.77
N CYS A 55 2.94 3.33 2.05
CA CYS A 55 2.37 3.83 3.30
C CYS A 55 1.15 2.97 3.71
N GLY A 56 0.49 3.29 4.83
CA GLY A 56 -0.78 2.72 5.28
C GLY A 56 -0.72 1.23 5.62
N GLY A 57 -1.61 0.69 6.46
CA GLY A 57 -1.57 1.11 7.84
C GLY A 57 -0.10 1.05 8.30
N GLU A 58 0.38 -0.13 8.67
CA GLU A 58 1.82 -0.37 8.89
C GLU A 58 2.37 -1.30 7.78
N PRO A 59 3.06 -0.75 6.75
CA PRO A 59 3.57 -1.54 5.62
C PRO A 59 4.48 -2.69 6.04
N THR A 60 5.23 -2.54 7.13
CA THR A 60 6.19 -3.55 7.59
C THR A 60 5.54 -4.81 8.16
N LEU A 61 4.20 -4.84 8.30
CA LEU A 61 3.45 -6.06 8.61
C LEU A 61 3.41 -7.05 7.44
N HIS A 62 3.58 -6.57 6.22
CA HIS A 62 3.57 -7.37 5.00
C HIS A 62 4.95 -8.01 4.80
N LYS A 63 5.04 -9.33 5.00
CA LYS A 63 6.32 -10.09 4.94
C LYS A 63 6.97 -10.07 3.56
N ASP A 64 6.15 -9.92 2.53
CA ASP A 64 6.49 -9.82 1.11
C ASP A 64 6.91 -8.40 0.69
N LEU A 65 6.85 -7.40 1.59
CA LEU A 65 7.26 -6.03 1.30
C LEU A 65 8.65 -5.91 0.66
N PRO A 66 9.71 -6.63 1.12
CA PRO A 66 11.02 -6.55 0.48
C PRO A 66 11.01 -7.04 -0.98
N GLU A 67 10.25 -8.09 -1.29
CA GLU A 67 10.09 -8.59 -2.66
C GLU A 67 9.31 -7.60 -3.51
N PHE A 68 8.22 -7.03 -2.97
CA PHE A 68 7.42 -6.02 -3.65
C PHE A 68 8.23 -4.75 -3.97
N VAL A 69 9.05 -4.27 -3.02
CA VAL A 69 9.97 -3.13 -3.25
C VAL A 69 11.00 -3.46 -4.32
N LYS A 70 11.54 -4.69 -4.32
CA LYS A 70 12.48 -5.12 -5.35
C LYS A 70 11.81 -5.11 -6.73
N LYS A 71 10.59 -5.65 -6.87
CA LYS A 71 9.82 -5.60 -8.11
C LYS A 71 9.65 -4.16 -8.61
N ILE A 72 9.33 -3.20 -7.73
CA ILE A 72 9.22 -1.77 -8.09
C ILE A 72 10.57 -1.20 -8.58
N LYS A 73 11.68 -1.58 -7.95
CA LYS A 73 13.03 -1.12 -8.33
C LYS A 73 13.53 -1.71 -9.65
N ASP A 74 13.03 -2.89 -10.00
CA ASP A 74 13.39 -3.59 -11.22
C ASP A 74 12.56 -3.12 -12.45
N LEU A 75 11.55 -2.23 -12.26
CA LEU A 75 10.87 -1.51 -13.34
C LEU A 75 11.77 -0.38 -13.87
#